data_AF-A0A484MGZ7-F1
#
_entry.id   AF-A0A484MGZ7-F1
#
_cell.length_a   1.000
_cell.length_b   1.000
_cell.length_c   1.000
_cell.angle_alpha   90.00
_cell.angle_beta   90.00
_cell.angle_gamma   90.00
#
_symmetry.space_group_name_H-M   'P 1'
#
loop_
_entity.id
_entity.type
_entity.pdbx_description
1 polymer ?
#
loop_
_entity_poly.entity_id
_entity_poly.type
_entity_poly.pdbx_seq_one_letter_code
_entity_poly.pdbx_strand_id
1 'polypeptide(L)'
;MAALVPILQLLSISFSLFSASQASGGNDTNDATFNRTRRVCHPWRFEKLGLNIKDFGFCDVSLGYDVRVKDLVDRMTLAEKVQQLGDNARGVARIGLPSYEWWSEALHGVSDVGNTDRKGSYFDEDVPGATSFAMVITTAASFNQSLWKAIGQ
;
A
#
# COMPACT_ATOMS: atom_id res chain seq x y z
N MET A 1 -58.93 -2.52 -53.86
CA MET A 1 -58.50 -3.45 -52.80
C MET A 1 -57.23 -2.89 -52.19
N ALA A 2 -57.27 -2.60 -50.89
CA ALA A 2 -56.19 -2.00 -50.10
C ALA A 2 -55.42 -3.06 -49.31
N ALA A 3 -54.11 -2.86 -49.12
CA ALA A 3 -53.29 -3.31 -47.98
C ALA A 3 -51.85 -2.80 -48.25
N LEU A 4 -51.31 -1.81 -47.53
CA LEU A 4 -50.78 -1.77 -46.15
C LEU A 4 -49.51 -2.61 -45.92
N VAL A 5 -48.44 -1.90 -45.55
CA VAL A 5 -47.07 -2.30 -45.18
C VAL A 5 -47.02 -2.82 -43.73
N PRO A 6 -46.06 -3.69 -43.34
CA PRO A 6 -45.13 -3.31 -42.25
C PRO A 6 -43.67 -3.77 -42.52
N ILE A 7 -42.69 -2.88 -42.48
CA ILE A 7 -41.81 -2.53 -41.34
C ILE A 7 -40.89 -3.69 -40.90
N LEU A 8 -39.65 -3.66 -41.38
CA LEU A 8 -38.53 -4.47 -40.90
C LEU A 8 -37.87 -3.74 -39.71
N GLN A 9 -37.97 -4.29 -38.50
CA GLN A 9 -37.37 -3.73 -37.29
C GLN A 9 -35.85 -3.96 -37.27
N LEU A 10 -35.09 -2.87 -37.16
CA LEU A 10 -33.67 -2.88 -36.81
C LEU A 10 -33.52 -3.16 -35.31
N LEU A 11 -32.95 -4.31 -34.94
CA LEU A 11 -32.54 -4.61 -33.57
C LEU A 11 -31.26 -3.83 -33.23
N SER A 12 -31.39 -2.79 -32.41
CA SER A 12 -30.28 -2.07 -31.80
C SER A 12 -29.79 -2.85 -30.58
N ILE A 13 -28.62 -3.48 -30.67
CA ILE A 13 -27.94 -4.08 -29.51
C ILE A 13 -27.41 -2.93 -28.65
N SER A 14 -28.05 -2.70 -27.50
CA SER A 14 -27.62 -1.73 -26.51
C SER A 14 -26.50 -2.34 -25.66
N PHE A 15 -25.26 -1.90 -25.86
CA PHE A 15 -24.17 -2.21 -24.94
C PHE A 15 -24.35 -1.36 -23.68
N SER A 16 -24.85 -1.97 -22.60
CA SER A 16 -24.86 -1.35 -21.29
C SER A 16 -23.43 -1.33 -20.74
N LEU A 17 -22.81 -0.14 -20.72
CA LEU A 17 -21.58 0.14 -19.99
C LEU A 17 -21.81 -0.09 -18.49
N PHE A 18 -21.19 -1.12 -17.94
CA PHE A 18 -21.11 -1.33 -16.49
C PHE A 18 -20.14 -0.29 -15.93
N SER A 19 -20.65 0.79 -15.35
CA SER A 19 -19.81 1.74 -14.60
C SER A 19 -19.41 1.10 -13.28
N ALA A 20 -18.16 0.68 -13.16
CA ALA A 20 -17.53 0.43 -11.87
C ALA A 20 -17.43 1.77 -11.15
N SER A 21 -18.09 1.91 -10.00
CA SER A 21 -17.93 3.08 -9.14
C SER A 21 -16.48 3.16 -8.67
N GLN A 22 -15.74 4.14 -9.19
CA GLN A 22 -14.47 4.57 -8.61
C GLN A 22 -14.73 4.99 -7.16
N ALA A 23 -14.02 4.35 -6.23
CA ALA A 23 -13.91 4.87 -4.88
C ALA A 23 -13.19 6.23 -4.99
N SER A 24 -13.97 7.30 -4.82
CA SER A 24 -13.48 8.68 -4.78
C SER A 24 -12.40 8.80 -3.71
N GLY A 25 -11.17 9.11 -4.14
CA GLY A 25 -10.12 9.62 -3.25
C GLY A 25 -10.55 10.97 -2.74
N GLY A 26 -11.09 10.99 -1.52
CA GLY A 26 -11.46 12.21 -0.81
C GLY A 26 -10.24 12.82 -0.16
N ASN A 27 -9.99 14.10 -0.48
CA ASN A 27 -8.98 14.95 0.11
C ASN A 27 -9.50 15.48 1.46
N ASP A 28 -9.20 14.77 2.55
CA ASP A 28 -9.50 15.20 3.92
C ASP A 28 -8.19 15.35 4.69
N THR A 29 -7.61 16.55 4.69
CA THR A 29 -6.36 16.92 5.40
C THR A 29 -6.49 17.02 6.94
N ASN A 30 -7.41 16.25 7.54
CA ASN A 30 -7.55 16.05 8.99
C ASN A 30 -7.49 14.55 9.33
N ASP A 31 -6.55 13.83 8.70
CA ASP A 31 -6.85 12.50 8.22
C ASP A 31 -6.75 11.36 9.26
N ALA A 32 -7.86 11.11 9.96
CA ALA A 32 -8.05 9.87 10.68
C ALA A 32 -7.84 8.64 9.75
N THR A 33 -7.98 8.77 8.42
CA THR A 33 -7.78 7.71 7.42
C THR A 33 -6.31 7.36 7.21
N PHE A 34 -5.41 8.34 7.21
CA PHE A 34 -3.95 8.16 7.17
C PHE A 34 -3.44 7.37 8.36
N ASN A 35 -3.94 7.65 9.56
CA ASN A 35 -3.57 6.90 10.77
C ASN A 35 -4.23 5.50 10.79
N ARG A 36 -5.41 5.35 10.18
CA ARG A 36 -6.15 4.07 10.04
C ARG A 36 -5.49 3.09 9.07
N THR A 37 -4.71 3.56 8.10
CA THR A 37 -4.12 2.70 7.04
C THR A 37 -2.65 2.33 7.29
N ARG A 38 -1.93 3.09 8.11
CA ARG A 38 -0.47 2.92 8.30
C ARG A 38 -0.10 1.74 9.19
N ARG A 39 -0.96 1.37 10.16
CA ARG A 39 -0.72 0.23 11.04
C ARG A 39 -1.40 -1.01 10.48
N VAL A 40 -0.63 -2.09 10.30
CA VAL A 40 -1.19 -3.40 9.94
C VAL A 40 -2.29 -3.78 10.93
N CYS A 41 -1.97 -3.77 12.22
CA CYS A 41 -2.88 -4.11 13.32
C CYS A 41 -3.69 -2.89 13.78
N HIS A 42 -4.61 -2.42 12.94
CA HIS A 42 -5.55 -1.35 13.28
C HIS A 42 -7.00 -1.90 13.34
N PRO A 43 -7.78 -1.63 14.40
CA PRO A 43 -9.15 -2.16 14.54
C PRO A 43 -10.04 -1.91 13.32
N TRP A 44 -10.06 -0.67 12.82
CA TRP A 44 -10.83 -0.29 11.63
C TRP A 44 -10.48 -1.10 10.37
N ARG A 45 -9.19 -1.44 10.17
CA ARG A 45 -8.75 -2.21 9.00
C ARG A 45 -9.24 -3.65 9.08
N PHE A 46 -9.13 -4.25 10.26
CA PHE A 46 -9.59 -5.62 10.51
C PHE A 46 -11.12 -5.71 10.41
N GLU A 47 -11.85 -4.74 10.96
CA GLU A 47 -13.31 -4.64 10.85
C GLU A 47 -13.77 -4.55 9.38
N LYS A 48 -13.12 -3.71 8.57
CA LYS A 48 -13.37 -3.61 7.11
C LYS A 48 -13.18 -4.92 6.36
N LEU A 49 -12.31 -5.80 6.85
CA LEU A 49 -12.04 -7.12 6.27
C LEU A 49 -12.92 -8.23 6.88
N GLY A 50 -13.80 -7.91 7.84
CA GLY A 50 -14.59 -8.90 8.57
C GLY A 50 -13.74 -9.78 9.50
N LEU A 51 -12.59 -9.28 9.95
CA LEU A 51 -11.64 -9.97 10.82
C LEU A 51 -11.68 -9.39 12.23
N ASN A 52 -11.42 -10.22 13.24
CA ASN A 52 -11.23 -9.78 14.61
C ASN A 52 -9.74 -9.76 14.95
N ILE A 53 -9.20 -8.58 15.27
CA ILE A 53 -7.79 -8.37 15.58
C ILE A 53 -7.26 -9.25 16.73
N LYS A 54 -8.14 -9.61 17.69
CA LYS A 54 -7.78 -10.45 18.84
C LYS A 54 -7.45 -11.89 18.46
N ASP A 55 -7.86 -12.33 17.27
CA ASP A 55 -7.60 -13.68 16.78
C ASP A 55 -6.17 -13.85 16.23
N PHE A 56 -5.40 -12.75 16.16
CA PHE A 56 -4.08 -12.68 15.54
C PHE A 56 -3.00 -12.32 16.57
N GLY A 57 -2.20 -13.31 16.96
CA GLY A 57 -1.12 -13.13 17.94
C GLY A 57 -0.06 -12.13 17.49
N PHE A 58 0.19 -12.01 16.18
CA PHE A 58 1.11 -11.00 15.65
C PHE A 58 0.67 -9.55 15.92
N CYS A 59 -0.61 -9.33 16.23
CA CYS A 59 -1.17 -8.04 16.64
C CYS A 59 -1.14 -7.78 18.16
N ASP A 60 -0.79 -8.77 18.98
CA ASP A 60 -0.63 -8.59 20.41
C ASP A 60 0.76 -8.00 20.73
N VAL A 61 0.79 -6.73 21.11
CA VAL A 61 2.02 -6.00 21.42
C VAL A 61 2.64 -6.38 22.76
N SER A 62 1.94 -7.17 23.59
CA SER A 62 2.49 -7.70 24.84
C SER A 62 3.40 -8.91 24.62
N LEU A 63 3.31 -9.56 23.45
CA LEU A 63 4.14 -10.70 23.07
C LEU A 63 5.49 -10.27 22.50
N GLY A 64 6.48 -11.15 22.66
CA GLY A 64 7.81 -11.00 22.06
C GLY A 64 7.77 -10.93 20.52
N TYR A 65 8.73 -10.24 19.93
CA TYR A 65 8.81 -10.06 18.48
C TYR A 65 8.90 -11.39 17.73
N ASP A 66 9.70 -12.32 18.22
CA ASP A 66 9.87 -13.68 17.70
C ASP A 66 8.54 -14.46 17.68
N VAL A 67 7.77 -14.39 18.77
CA VAL A 67 6.45 -15.03 18.87
C VAL A 67 5.48 -14.44 17.86
N ARG A 68 5.47 -13.10 17.72
CA ARG A 68 4.59 -12.38 16.79
C ARG A 68 4.93 -12.68 15.33
N VAL A 69 6.21 -12.69 14.97
CA VAL A 69 6.66 -13.03 13.61
C VAL A 69 6.34 -14.48 13.28
N LYS A 70 6.57 -15.41 14.23
CA LYS A 70 6.22 -16.81 14.04
C LYS A 70 4.72 -16.99 13.80
N ASP A 71 3.87 -16.37 14.62
CA ASP A 71 2.41 -16.42 14.44
C ASP A 71 1.98 -15.87 13.07
N LEU A 72 2.57 -14.76 12.60
CA LEU A 72 2.30 -14.22 11.27
C LEU A 72 2.65 -15.22 10.15
N VAL A 73 3.86 -15.80 10.20
CA VAL A 73 4.36 -16.70 9.16
C VAL A 73 3.64 -18.05 9.18
N ASP A 74 3.30 -18.59 10.36
CA ASP A 74 2.60 -19.87 10.49
C ASP A 74 1.17 -19.82 9.97
N ARG A 75 0.54 -18.64 9.94
CA ARG A 75 -0.80 -18.43 9.39
C ARG A 75 -0.86 -18.42 7.86
N MET A 76 0.29 -18.29 7.20
CA MET A 76 0.39 -18.29 5.74
C MET A 76 0.54 -19.71 5.20
N THR A 77 -0.17 -19.98 4.11
CA THR A 77 0.11 -21.11 3.23
C THR A 77 1.48 -20.96 2.57
N LEU A 78 2.03 -22.06 2.05
CA LEU A 78 3.30 -22.01 1.31
C LEU A 78 3.23 -21.05 0.11
N ALA A 79 2.12 -21.07 -0.64
CA ALA A 79 1.92 -20.16 -1.77
C ALA A 79 1.91 -18.69 -1.33
N GLU A 80 1.22 -18.36 -0.24
CA GLU A 80 1.20 -17.00 0.32
C GLU A 80 2.60 -16.55 0.75
N LYS A 81 3.42 -17.44 1.35
CA LYS A 81 4.82 -17.15 1.72
C LYS A 81 5.68 -16.82 0.51
N VAL A 82 5.57 -17.59 -0.57
CA VAL A 82 6.31 -17.35 -1.81
C VAL A 82 6.01 -15.95 -2.37
N GLN A 83 4.77 -15.47 -2.24
CA GLN A 83 4.38 -14.12 -2.67
C GLN A 83 4.95 -12.98 -1.81
N GLN A 84 5.65 -13.27 -0.71
CA GLN A 84 6.28 -12.26 0.14
C GLN A 84 7.81 -12.18 -0.02
N LEU A 85 8.41 -12.99 -0.91
CA LEU A 85 9.88 -13.05 -1.05
C LEU A 85 10.46 -11.95 -1.95
N GLY A 86 9.63 -11.24 -2.72
CA GLY A 86 10.03 -10.10 -3.54
C GLY A 86 9.86 -8.77 -2.80
N ASP A 87 10.44 -7.72 -3.37
CA ASP A 87 10.26 -6.30 -3.00
C ASP A 87 8.78 -5.93 -2.96
N ASN A 88 8.06 -6.27 -4.03
CA ASN A 88 6.60 -6.10 -4.12
C ASN A 88 5.85 -7.26 -3.45
N ALA A 89 5.89 -7.32 -2.12
CA ALA A 89 5.20 -8.33 -1.34
C ALA A 89 3.68 -8.10 -1.42
N ARG A 90 2.93 -9.09 -1.91
CA ARG A 90 1.49 -8.92 -2.22
C ARG A 90 0.57 -8.87 -0.99
N GLY A 91 1.09 -9.18 0.19
CA GLY A 91 0.29 -9.29 1.40
C GLY A 91 -0.60 -10.53 1.40
N VAL A 92 -1.48 -10.63 2.40
CA VAL A 92 -2.40 -11.74 2.61
C VAL A 92 -3.69 -11.22 3.26
N ALA A 93 -4.70 -10.89 2.45
CA ALA A 93 -5.94 -10.27 2.91
C ALA A 93 -6.71 -11.10 3.95
N ARG A 94 -6.70 -12.44 3.81
CA ARG A 94 -7.39 -13.37 4.74
C ARG A 94 -6.89 -13.24 6.18
N ILE A 95 -5.65 -12.81 6.39
CA ILE A 95 -5.06 -12.60 7.71
C ILE A 95 -4.83 -11.10 8.01
N GLY A 96 -5.42 -10.20 7.23
CA GLY A 96 -5.31 -8.76 7.45
C GLY A 96 -3.99 -8.11 7.01
N LEU A 97 -3.04 -8.89 6.46
CA LEU A 97 -1.73 -8.40 6.06
C LEU A 97 -1.82 -7.61 4.73
N PRO A 98 -1.47 -6.30 4.70
CA PRO A 98 -1.42 -5.52 3.46
C PRO A 98 -0.27 -5.96 2.55
N SER A 99 -0.34 -5.57 1.28
CA SER A 99 0.84 -5.52 0.43
C SER A 99 1.89 -4.58 1.04
N TYR A 100 3.16 -4.91 0.87
CA TYR A 100 4.28 -4.12 1.36
C TYR A 100 5.36 -4.05 0.30
N GLU A 101 5.81 -2.83 0.00
CA GLU A 101 6.96 -2.59 -0.86
C GLU A 101 8.13 -2.28 0.06
N TRP A 102 9.08 -3.21 0.18
CA TRP A 102 10.22 -3.00 1.07
C TRP A 102 11.41 -2.36 0.37
N TRP A 103 11.42 -2.28 -0.96
CA TRP A 103 12.43 -1.53 -1.67
C TRP A 103 12.09 -0.03 -1.65
N SER A 104 12.95 0.73 -0.98
CA SER A 104 12.96 2.19 -1.00
C SER A 104 14.41 2.66 -0.93
N GLU A 105 14.65 3.92 -1.33
CA GLU A 105 16.00 4.46 -1.45
C GLU A 105 16.15 5.74 -0.62
N ALA A 106 17.26 5.83 0.10
CA ALA A 106 17.52 6.95 1.02
C ALA A 106 19.01 7.31 1.14
N LEU A 107 19.82 7.04 0.10
CA LEU A 107 21.30 7.13 0.15
C LEU A 107 21.81 8.50 0.64
N HIS A 108 21.17 9.58 0.24
CA HIS A 108 21.52 10.96 0.64
C HIS A 108 20.27 11.84 0.75
N GLY A 109 19.24 11.28 1.38
CA GLY A 109 17.87 11.80 1.36
C GLY A 109 16.92 10.80 0.71
N VAL A 110 15.64 10.88 1.05
CA VAL A 110 14.59 10.00 0.50
C VAL A 110 14.48 10.22 -1.01
N SER A 111 14.48 9.14 -1.78
CA SER A 111 14.35 9.17 -3.23
C SER A 111 12.91 8.88 -3.65
N ASP A 112 12.52 9.43 -4.80
CA ASP A 112 11.27 9.12 -5.48
C ASP A 112 11.48 7.88 -6.37
N VAL A 113 11.16 6.71 -5.83
CA VAL A 113 11.32 5.41 -6.52
C VAL A 113 10.00 4.66 -6.69
N GLY A 114 8.95 5.14 -6.02
CA GLY A 114 7.58 4.70 -6.24
C GLY A 114 7.04 5.20 -7.58
N ASN A 115 6.04 4.51 -8.10
CA ASN A 115 5.28 4.97 -9.27
C ASN A 115 3.85 4.42 -9.20
N THR A 116 3.04 4.62 -10.24
CA THR A 116 1.64 4.20 -10.30
C THR A 116 1.43 2.71 -9.94
N ASP A 117 2.40 1.85 -10.27
CA ASP A 117 2.34 0.41 -10.04
C ASP A 117 3.16 -0.08 -8.83
N ARG A 118 4.10 0.75 -8.32
CA ARG A 118 5.04 0.40 -7.24
C ARG A 118 4.86 1.31 -6.03
N LYS A 119 4.52 0.70 -4.89
CA LYS A 119 4.19 1.37 -3.62
C LYS A 119 5.43 1.79 -2.81
N GLY A 120 6.55 2.12 -3.47
CA GLY A 120 7.77 2.62 -2.83
C GLY A 120 7.63 4.07 -2.35
N SER A 121 8.71 4.71 -1.90
CA SER A 121 8.69 6.14 -1.58
C SER A 121 8.41 6.99 -2.83
N TYR A 122 7.37 7.82 -2.79
CA TYR A 122 7.00 8.73 -3.88
C TYR A 122 6.66 10.12 -3.36
N PHE A 123 6.76 11.12 -4.23
CA PHE A 123 6.38 12.51 -3.92
C PHE A 123 5.07 12.89 -4.63
N ASP A 124 4.21 13.63 -3.94
CA ASP A 124 2.89 14.05 -4.41
C ASP A 124 2.56 15.49 -3.97
N GLU A 125 1.29 15.91 -4.09
CA GLU A 125 0.87 17.26 -3.70
C GLU A 125 1.00 17.51 -2.19
N ASP A 126 0.89 16.47 -1.36
CA ASP A 126 0.99 16.56 0.09
C ASP A 126 2.45 16.53 0.56
N VAL A 127 3.28 15.69 -0.08
CA VAL A 127 4.72 15.57 0.15
C VAL A 127 5.47 15.79 -1.16
N PRO A 128 5.74 17.05 -1.55
CA PRO A 128 6.28 17.39 -2.86
C PRO A 128 7.77 17.09 -3.04
N GLY A 129 8.47 16.67 -1.99
CA GLY A 129 9.88 16.33 -2.04
C GLY A 129 10.49 16.05 -0.68
N ALA A 130 11.78 15.72 -0.69
CA ALA A 130 12.60 15.53 0.50
C ALA A 130 13.92 16.32 0.38
N THR A 131 14.58 16.54 1.52
CA THR A 131 15.92 17.15 1.55
C THR A 131 16.92 16.29 0.78
N SER A 132 17.62 16.88 -0.18
CA SER A 132 18.74 16.25 -0.89
C SER A 132 20.05 16.68 -0.25
N PHE A 133 20.69 15.77 0.48
CA PHE A 133 21.97 16.00 1.13
C PHE A 133 23.12 15.82 0.14
N ALA A 134 24.33 16.20 0.54
CA ALA A 134 25.52 15.91 -0.24
C ALA A 134 25.72 14.39 -0.39
N MET A 135 26.21 13.95 -1.56
CA MET A 135 26.53 12.55 -1.80
C MET A 135 27.45 11.98 -0.73
N VAL A 136 27.35 10.67 -0.48
CA VAL A 136 28.13 9.95 0.55
C VAL A 136 29.62 10.32 0.54
N ILE A 137 30.23 10.44 -0.65
CA ILE A 137 31.65 10.80 -0.78
C ILE A 137 31.96 12.19 -0.22
N THR A 138 31.08 13.17 -0.44
CA THR A 138 31.24 14.55 0.05
C THR A 138 30.95 14.64 1.53
N THR A 139 29.90 13.95 2.00
CA THR A 139 29.57 13.91 3.43
C THR A 139 30.69 13.24 4.23
N ALA A 140 31.29 12.16 3.72
CA ALA A 140 32.42 11.49 4.35
C ALA A 140 33.68 12.38 4.41
N ALA A 141 33.89 13.25 3.41
CA ALA A 141 35.01 14.20 3.38
C ALA A 141 34.94 15.27 4.48
N SER A 142 33.82 15.40 5.20
CA SER A 142 33.71 16.25 6.39
C SER A 142 34.47 15.70 7.61
N PHE A 143 34.77 14.39 7.63
CA PHE A 143 35.31 13.67 8.79
C PHE A 143 34.50 13.89 10.08
N ASN A 144 33.21 14.20 9.97
CA ASN A 144 32.34 14.53 11.09
C ASN A 144 31.28 13.44 11.31
N GLN A 145 31.50 12.57 12.29
CA GLN A 145 30.57 11.48 12.61
C GLN A 145 29.22 11.99 13.14
N SER A 146 29.22 13.09 13.89
CA SER A 146 27.98 13.70 14.39
C SER A 146 27.12 14.24 13.25
N LEU A 147 27.74 14.84 12.23
CA LEU A 147 27.05 15.27 11.00
C LEU A 147 26.48 14.07 10.24
N TRP A 148 27.26 12.99 10.06
CA TRP A 148 26.78 11.77 9.40
C TRP A 148 25.56 11.19 10.11
N LYS A 149 25.61 11.10 11.45
CA LYS A 149 24.49 10.67 12.26
C LYS A 149 23.29 11.60 12.10
N ALA A 150 23.48 12.91 12.15
CA ALA A 150 22.41 13.89 12.05
C ALA A 150 21.69 13.83 10.68
N ILE A 151 22.40 13.49 9.59
CA ILE A 151 21.79 13.30 8.26
C ILE A 151 20.88 12.06 8.22
N GLY A 152 21.20 11.01 8.98
CA GLY A 152 20.43 9.77 8.99
C GLY A 152 19.30 9.67 10.03
N GLN A 153 19.10 10.70 10.86
CA GLN A 153 18.06 10.76 11.90
C GLN A 153 16.75 11.33 11.36
#